data_AF-A0A2S9F3X4-F1
#
_entry.id   AF-A0A2S9F3X4-F1
#
_cell.length_a   1.000
_cell.length_b   1.000
_cell.length_c   1.000
_cell.angle_alpha   90.00
_cell.angle_beta   90.00
_cell.angle_gamma   90.00
#
_symmetry.space_group_name_H-M   'P 1'
#
loop_
_entity.id
_entity.type
_entity.pdbx_description
1 polymer ?
#
loop_
_entity_poly.entity_id
_entity_poly.type
_entity_poly.pdbx_seq_one_letter_code
_entity_poly.pdbx_strand_id
1 'polypeptide(L)'
;MTLSPLPSTSSSSGATGESDDKRAEQARALCLRLLTARARTRAELETQLAKRGYPDDVSASVLDRLTQVGLVDDEDFAEQWVR
;
A
#
# COMPACT_ATOMS: atom_id res chain seq x y z
N MET A 1 -19.76 -21.36 -43.92
CA MET A 1 -20.85 -20.50 -43.40
C MET A 1 -20.70 -20.45 -41.89
N THR A 2 -20.67 -19.24 -41.33
CA THR A 2 -20.66 -18.83 -39.91
C THR A 2 -19.45 -19.28 -39.06
N LEU A 3 -18.40 -18.46 -38.89
CA LEU A 3 -18.24 -17.34 -37.94
C LEU A 3 -18.42 -17.72 -36.45
N SER A 4 -17.29 -17.83 -35.73
CA SER A 4 -16.88 -17.34 -34.39
C SER A 4 -17.94 -16.82 -33.37
N PRO A 5 -17.65 -16.69 -32.05
CA PRO A 5 -16.31 -16.62 -31.42
C PRO A 5 -16.09 -17.30 -30.03
N LEU A 6 -14.80 -17.26 -29.68
CA LEU A 6 -14.04 -17.39 -28.42
C LEU A 6 -14.71 -17.03 -27.07
N PRO A 7 -14.16 -17.54 -25.94
CA PRO A 7 -14.59 -17.17 -24.60
C PRO A 7 -14.38 -15.68 -24.34
N SER A 8 -15.43 -15.04 -23.83
CA SER A 8 -15.42 -13.69 -23.31
C SER A 8 -14.24 -13.50 -22.36
N THR A 9 -13.25 -12.70 -22.77
CA THR A 9 -12.45 -11.91 -21.84
C THR A 9 -13.39 -10.89 -21.22
N SER A 10 -14.18 -11.36 -20.25
CA SER A 10 -15.15 -10.52 -19.57
C SER A 10 -14.37 -9.53 -18.73
N SER A 11 -14.56 -8.27 -19.10
CA SER A 11 -14.32 -7.08 -18.29
C SER A 11 -12.87 -6.65 -18.16
N SER A 12 -12.39 -6.08 -19.27
CA SER A 12 -11.54 -4.89 -19.26
C SER A 12 -12.14 -3.80 -18.33
N SER A 13 -11.77 -3.86 -17.06
CA SER A 13 -11.84 -2.75 -16.12
C SER A 13 -10.46 -2.58 -15.46
N GLY A 14 -9.38 -2.80 -16.22
CA GLY A 14 -8.01 -2.96 -15.71
C GLY A 14 -7.13 -1.72 -15.75
N ALA A 15 -7.46 -0.69 -16.54
CA ALA A 15 -6.53 0.42 -16.76
C ALA A 15 -6.32 1.32 -15.53
N THR A 16 -7.36 1.52 -14.73
CA THR A 16 -7.28 2.34 -13.51
C THR A 16 -6.66 1.56 -12.35
N GLY A 17 -7.08 0.31 -12.15
CA GLY A 17 -6.57 -0.57 -11.09
C GLY A 17 -5.08 -0.89 -11.23
N GLU A 18 -4.59 -1.19 -12.44
CA GLU A 18 -3.16 -1.51 -12.64
C GLU A 18 -2.23 -0.33 -12.33
N SER A 19 -2.70 0.90 -12.50
CA SER A 19 -1.91 2.10 -12.20
C SER A 19 -1.86 2.37 -10.69
N ASP A 20 -2.97 2.14 -10.01
CA ASP A 20 -3.08 2.29 -8.56
C ASP A 20 -2.32 1.17 -7.83
N ASP A 21 -2.38 -0.07 -8.34
CA ASP A 21 -1.60 -1.21 -7.85
C ASP A 21 -0.09 -0.94 -7.97
N LYS A 22 0.37 -0.39 -9.10
CA LYS A 22 1.78 0.01 -9.27
C LYS A 22 2.18 1.10 -8.28
N ARG A 23 1.33 2.09 -8.02
CA ARG A 23 1.61 3.11 -6.98
C ARG A 23 1.65 2.49 -5.59
N ALA A 24 0.73 1.58 -5.27
CA ALA A 24 0.69 0.89 -3.99
C ALA A 24 1.97 0.06 -3.78
N GLU A 25 2.43 -0.64 -4.82
CA GLU A 25 3.66 -1.42 -4.76
C GLU A 25 4.90 -0.53 -4.57
N GLN A 26 4.96 0.62 -5.24
CA GLN A 26 6.03 1.62 -5.05
C GLN A 26 6.03 2.21 -3.64
N ALA A 27 4.87 2.59 -3.13
CA ALA A 27 4.70 3.07 -1.76
C ALA A 27 5.15 2.00 -0.75
N ARG A 28 4.75 0.74 -0.94
CA ARG A 28 5.16 -0.38 -0.10
C ARG A 28 6.67 -0.58 -0.11
N ALA A 29 7.29 -0.59 -1.28
CA ALA A 29 8.75 -0.73 -1.40
C ALA A 29 9.50 0.39 -0.68
N LEU A 30 8.97 1.62 -0.72
CA LEU A 30 9.51 2.75 0.03
C LEU A 30 9.36 2.56 1.53
N CYS A 31 8.16 2.18 2.01
CA CYS A 31 7.92 1.92 3.43
C CYS A 31 8.83 0.82 3.97
N LEU A 32 8.98 -0.29 3.23
CA LEU A 32 9.87 -1.38 3.60
C LEU A 32 11.32 -0.90 3.71
N ARG A 33 11.80 -0.08 2.75
CA ARG A 33 13.14 0.50 2.82
C ARG A 33 13.33 1.38 4.05
N LEU A 34 12.33 2.21 4.39
CA LEU A 34 12.39 3.05 5.57
C LEU A 34 12.42 2.21 6.86
N LEU A 35 11.58 1.18 6.95
CA LEU A 35 11.51 0.26 8.09
C LEU A 35 12.81 -0.55 8.27
N THR A 36 13.45 -0.97 7.17
CA THR A 36 14.77 -1.63 7.25
C THR A 36 15.88 -0.71 7.75
N ALA A 37 15.75 0.60 7.56
CA ALA A 37 16.75 1.56 8.03
C ALA A 37 16.55 1.92 9.51
N ARG A 38 15.29 2.10 9.95
CA ARG A 38 14.92 2.20 11.37
C ARG A 38 13.45 1.87 11.58
N ALA A 39 13.10 1.45 12.79
CA ALA A 39 11.70 1.41 13.23
C ALA A 39 11.04 2.78 13.03
N ARG A 40 9.85 2.80 12.43
CA ARG A 40 9.05 3.99 12.08
C ARG A 40 7.60 3.69 12.40
N THR A 41 6.86 4.68 12.88
CA THR A 41 5.41 4.54 13.13
C THR A 41 4.61 4.74 11.83
N ARG A 42 3.33 4.34 11.83
CA ARG A 42 2.44 4.56 10.67
C ARG A 42 2.38 6.03 10.27
N ALA A 43 2.21 6.93 11.23
CA ALA A 43 2.12 8.37 10.99
C ALA A 43 3.39 8.93 10.31
N GLU A 44 4.57 8.42 10.68
CA GLU A 44 5.81 8.80 10.01
C GLU A 44 5.86 8.31 8.56
N LEU A 45 5.44 7.07 8.30
CA LEU A 45 5.40 6.51 6.96
C LEU A 45 4.37 7.23 6.08
N GLU A 46 3.18 7.53 6.61
CA GLU A 46 2.13 8.30 5.95
C GLU A 46 2.64 9.69 5.56
N THR A 47 3.29 10.39 6.48
CA THR A 47 3.90 11.70 6.21
C THR A 47 4.96 11.61 5.11
N GLN A 48 5.76 10.53 5.07
CA GLN A 48 6.77 10.33 4.02
C GLN A 48 6.14 10.04 2.65
N LEU A 49 5.06 9.27 2.62
CA LEU A 49 4.31 8.99 1.40
C LEU A 49 3.62 10.25 0.86
N ALA A 50 2.96 11.02 1.73
CA ALA A 50 2.33 12.30 1.38
C ALA A 50 3.36 13.29 0.82
N LYS A 51 4.55 13.40 1.45
CA LYS A 51 5.66 14.23 0.96
C LYS A 51 6.15 13.85 -0.43
N ARG A 52 5.94 12.61 -0.86
CA ARG A 52 6.29 12.11 -2.20
C ARG A 52 5.16 12.24 -3.21
N GLY A 53 3.98 12.69 -2.80
CA GLY A 53 2.82 12.87 -3.67
C GLY A 53 2.04 11.58 -3.94
N TYR A 54 2.12 10.59 -3.05
CA TYR A 54 1.21 9.45 -3.09
C TYR A 54 -0.16 9.87 -2.55
N PRO A 55 -1.26 9.46 -3.20
CA PRO A 55 -2.60 9.72 -2.68
C PRO A 55 -2.83 8.99 -1.36
N ASP A 56 -3.66 9.58 -0.52
CA ASP A 56 -3.95 9.11 0.83
C ASP A 56 -4.62 7.72 0.79
N ASP A 57 -5.51 7.45 -0.17
CA ASP A 57 -6.16 6.15 -0.32
C ASP A 57 -5.15 5.00 -0.54
N VAL A 58 -4.17 5.22 -1.43
CA VAL A 58 -3.11 4.24 -1.71
C VAL A 58 -2.20 4.09 -0.50
N SER A 59 -1.84 5.20 0.14
CA SER A 59 -0.98 5.20 1.32
C SER A 59 -1.64 4.46 2.47
N ALA A 60 -2.92 4.73 2.75
CA ALA A 60 -3.71 4.09 3.79
C ALA A 60 -3.84 2.58 3.55
N SER A 61 -4.12 2.16 2.31
CA SER A 61 -4.22 0.74 1.94
C SER A 61 -2.90 -0.01 2.15
N VAL A 62 -1.78 0.58 1.73
CA VAL A 62 -0.44 0.00 1.91
C VAL A 62 -0.08 -0.09 3.39
N LEU A 63 -0.31 0.98 4.15
CA LEU A 63 0.01 1.03 5.58
C LEU A 63 -0.86 0.06 6.38
N ASP A 64 -2.15 -0.06 6.06
CA ASP A 64 -3.05 -1.04 6.67
C ASP A 64 -2.54 -2.47 6.47
N ARG A 65 -2.09 -2.79 5.24
CA ARG A 65 -1.49 -4.10 4.97
C ARG A 65 -0.19 -4.34 5.74
N LEU A 66 0.64 -3.31 5.93
CA LEU A 66 1.87 -3.39 6.71
C LEU A 66 1.58 -3.58 8.22
N THR A 67 0.57 -2.90 8.74
CA THR A 67 0.08 -3.09 10.11
C THR A 67 -0.49 -4.50 10.29
N GLN A 68 -1.29 -4.99 9.35
CA GLN A 68 -1.88 -6.33 9.40
C GLN A 68 -0.84 -7.46 9.47
N VAL A 69 0.34 -7.27 8.87
CA VAL A 69 1.43 -8.25 8.93
C VAL A 69 2.42 -7.99 10.09
N GLY A 70 2.14 -7.01 10.96
CA GLY A 70 2.98 -6.67 12.11
C GLY A 70 4.31 -6.02 11.75
N LEU A 71 4.40 -5.36 10.59
CA LEU A 71 5.59 -4.58 10.20
C LEU A 71 5.54 -3.14 10.73
N VAL A 72 4.35 -2.67 11.09
CA VAL A 72 4.09 -1.32 11.62
C VAL A 72 3.24 -1.49 12.86
N ASP A 73 3.85 -1.29 14.02
CA ASP A 73 3.17 -1.36 15.32
C ASP A 73 2.58 0.01 15.66
N ASP A 74 1.26 0.16 15.47
CA ASP A 74 0.51 1.33 15.97
C ASP A 74 -0.19 1.07 17.31
N GLU A 75 -0.23 -0.19 17.77
CA GLU A 75 -0.85 -0.55 19.04
C GLU A 75 0.15 -0.56 20.21
N ASP A 76 1.46 -0.69 19.95
CA ASP A 76 2.47 -0.86 21.01
C ASP A 76 3.01 0.46 21.59
N PHE A 77 2.73 1.61 20.95
CA PHE A 77 3.08 2.91 21.54
C PHE A 77 2.15 3.33 22.68
N ALA A 78 1.01 2.64 22.85
CA ALA A 78 0.11 2.88 23.98
C ALA A 78 0.64 2.29 25.31
N GLU A 79 1.51 1.28 25.27
CA GLU A 79 2.04 0.64 26.49
C GLU A 79 3.52 0.95 26.79
N GLN A 80 4.30 1.48 25.84
CA GLN A 80 5.74 1.69 26.03
C GLN A 80 6.18 3.08 26.54
N TRP A 81 5.25 4.00 26.86
CA TRP A 81 5.57 5.31 27.48
C TRP A 81 5.18 5.41 28.98
N VAL A 82 5.10 4.25 29.65
CA VAL A 82 5.06 4.17 31.13
C VAL A 82 6.25 3.33 31.61
N ARG A 83 7.46 3.90 31.55
CA ARG A 83 8.53 3.61 32.53
C ARG A 83 9.55 4.74 32.60
#